data_AF-A0A831ULX9-F1
#
_entry.id   AF-A0A831ULX9-F1
#
_cell.length_a   1.000
_cell.length_b   1.000
_cell.length_c   1.000
_cell.angle_alpha   90.00
_cell.angle_beta   90.00
_cell.angle_gamma   90.00
#
_symmetry.space_group_name_H-M   'P 1'
#
loop_
_entity.id
_entity.type
_entity.pdbx_description
1 polymer ?
#
loop_
_entity_poly.entity_id
_entity_poly.type
_entity_poly.pdbx_seq_one_letter_code
_entity_poly.pdbx_strand_id
1 'polypeptide(L)'
;MKKRFIYMLLFLVPGLFVSLLITVAVLGVAYGALWLFVFGDSTWPTWPEQVLSGLMPTMFFGLWVIAMVGGYAVGKRLEATPGFDVRHVWLSLAATLLPIGIALLHQLSIGNLGPKSDSERCSEYCSEHGYQSSGMPARQSGEQTCICHGSFGEAEITVPIVELPP
;
A
#
# COMPACT_ATOMS: atom_id res chain seq x y z
N MET A 1 20.82 -27.43 7.86
CA MET A 1 20.64 -27.04 6.43
C MET A 1 21.95 -26.45 5.89
N LYS A 2 22.22 -26.60 4.58
CA LYS A 2 23.36 -25.94 3.93
C LYS A 2 23.13 -24.42 3.87
N LYS A 3 24.18 -23.60 4.08
CA LYS A 3 24.05 -22.13 4.15
C LYS A 3 23.43 -21.53 2.90
N ARG A 4 23.69 -22.10 1.71
CA ARG A 4 23.04 -21.71 0.44
C ARG A 4 21.52 -21.66 0.50
N PHE A 5 20.87 -22.61 1.19
CA PHE A 5 19.40 -22.62 1.31
C PHE A 5 18.90 -21.67 2.40
N ILE A 6 19.68 -21.49 3.46
CA ILE A 6 19.35 -20.51 4.52
C ILE A 6 19.36 -19.09 3.94
N TYR A 7 20.36 -18.73 3.13
CA TYR A 7 20.41 -17.40 2.51
C TYR A 7 19.32 -17.25 1.45
N MET A 8 19.03 -18.28 0.66
CA MET A 8 17.88 -18.21 -0.26
C MET A 8 16.57 -17.89 0.48
N LEU A 9 16.33 -18.51 1.65
CA LEU A 9 15.16 -18.24 2.48
C LEU A 9 15.21 -16.85 3.13
N LEU A 10 16.36 -16.41 3.64
CA LEU A 10 16.53 -15.08 4.21
C LEU A 10 16.20 -13.99 3.18
N PHE A 11 16.61 -14.15 1.93
CA PHE A 11 16.35 -13.17 0.87
C PHE A 11 14.96 -13.32 0.21
N LEU A 12 14.17 -14.34 0.58
CA LEU A 12 12.87 -14.59 -0.03
C LEU A 12 11.90 -13.42 0.20
N VAL A 13 11.66 -13.07 1.47
CA VAL A 13 10.68 -12.05 1.85
C VAL A 13 11.20 -10.62 1.63
N PRO A 14 12.42 -10.24 2.07
CA PRO A 14 12.98 -8.93 1.73
C PRO A 14 13.10 -8.73 0.21
N GLY A 15 13.50 -9.78 -0.51
CA GLY A 15 13.61 -9.75 -1.97
C GLY A 15 12.26 -9.49 -2.64
N LEU A 16 11.17 -10.01 -2.09
CA LEU A 16 9.81 -9.74 -2.58
C LEU A 16 9.49 -8.24 -2.46
N PHE A 17 9.69 -7.64 -1.28
CA PHE A 17 9.42 -6.22 -1.05
C PHE A 17 10.27 -5.32 -1.94
N VAL A 18 11.59 -5.59 -2.02
CA VAL A 18 12.50 -4.79 -2.85
C VAL A 18 12.15 -4.92 -4.33
N SER A 19 11.82 -6.12 -4.81
CA SER A 19 11.43 -6.34 -6.21
C SER A 19 10.13 -5.61 -6.56
N LEU A 20 9.15 -5.64 -5.65
CA LEU A 20 7.90 -4.90 -5.83
C LEU A 20 8.15 -3.39 -5.87
N LEU A 21 8.91 -2.85 -4.93
CA LEU A 21 9.24 -1.42 -4.86
C LEU A 21 9.95 -0.95 -6.14
N ILE A 22 10.96 -1.69 -6.60
CA ILE A 22 11.69 -1.36 -7.84
C ILE A 22 10.75 -1.41 -9.04
N THR A 23 9.90 -2.44 -9.13
CA THR A 23 8.96 -2.60 -10.25
C THR A 23 7.95 -1.46 -10.29
N VAL A 24 7.33 -1.13 -9.16
CA VAL A 24 6.37 -0.02 -9.05
C VAL A 24 7.04 1.31 -9.35
N ALA A 25 8.25 1.57 -8.84
CA ALA A 25 8.97 2.81 -9.11
C ALA A 25 9.29 2.96 -10.60
N VAL A 26 9.84 1.94 -11.24
CA VAL A 26 10.22 2.00 -12.66
C VAL A 26 9.00 2.12 -13.56
N LEU A 27 7.97 1.31 -13.35
CA LEU A 27 6.76 1.38 -14.18
C LEU A 27 5.91 2.60 -13.88
N GLY A 28 5.90 3.08 -12.64
CA GLY A 28 5.29 4.35 -12.27
C GLY A 28 5.95 5.53 -12.96
N VAL A 29 7.29 5.56 -13.03
CA VAL A 29 8.03 6.57 -13.81
C VAL A 29 7.72 6.45 -15.30
N ALA A 30 7.70 5.23 -15.86
CA ALA A 30 7.35 5.03 -17.27
C ALA A 30 5.92 5.48 -17.59
N TYR A 31 4.95 5.12 -16.75
CA TYR A 31 3.56 5.54 -16.86
C TYR A 31 3.43 7.06 -16.74
N GLY A 32 4.07 7.67 -15.74
CA GLY A 32 4.09 9.11 -15.57
C GLY A 32 4.73 9.86 -16.73
N ALA A 33 5.78 9.30 -17.34
CA ALA A 33 6.39 9.88 -18.53
C ALA A 33 5.48 9.80 -19.77
N LEU A 34 4.82 8.65 -19.98
CA LEU A 34 3.82 8.51 -21.05
C LEU A 34 2.66 9.47 -20.85
N TRP A 35 2.20 9.65 -19.62
CA TRP A 35 1.16 10.62 -19.28
C TRP A 35 1.61 12.06 -19.54
N LEU A 36 2.72 12.50 -18.94
CA LEU A 36 3.15 13.90 -19.01
C LEU A 36 3.63 14.35 -20.39
N PHE A 37 4.27 13.46 -21.16
CA PHE A 37 5.00 13.86 -22.37
C PHE A 37 4.46 13.28 -23.68
N VAL A 38 3.63 12.22 -23.63
CA VAL A 38 3.19 11.52 -24.84
C VAL A 38 1.69 11.63 -25.06
N PHE A 39 0.89 11.23 -24.07
CA PHE A 39 -0.56 11.08 -24.26
C PHE A 39 -1.40 12.12 -23.50
N GLY A 40 -0.91 12.66 -22.39
CA GLY A 40 -1.68 13.59 -21.56
C GLY A 40 -3.02 13.00 -21.09
N ASP A 41 -4.01 13.87 -20.99
CA ASP A 41 -5.39 13.52 -20.61
C ASP A 41 -6.26 13.02 -21.78
N SER A 42 -5.66 12.81 -22.95
CA SER A 42 -6.37 12.21 -24.08
C SER A 42 -6.67 10.72 -23.82
N THR A 43 -7.57 10.12 -24.58
CA THR A 43 -7.81 8.68 -24.49
C THR A 43 -6.60 7.91 -24.99
N TRP A 44 -5.99 7.12 -24.11
CA TRP A 44 -4.79 6.37 -24.46
C TRP A 44 -5.14 5.27 -25.48
N PRO A 45 -4.23 4.94 -26.40
CA PRO A 45 -4.32 3.70 -27.16
C PRO A 45 -4.41 2.50 -26.20
N THR A 46 -4.99 1.38 -26.61
CA THR A 46 -5.15 0.20 -25.73
C THR A 46 -3.85 -0.57 -25.49
N TRP A 47 -2.88 -0.44 -26.39
CA TRP A 47 -1.64 -1.24 -26.33
C TRP A 47 -0.67 -0.86 -25.21
N PRO A 48 -0.45 0.41 -24.79
CA PRO A 48 0.45 0.75 -23.70
C PRO A 48 -0.04 0.17 -22.37
N GLU A 49 -1.34 0.19 -22.11
CA GLU A 49 -1.93 -0.43 -20.92
C GLU A 49 -1.65 -1.94 -20.89
N GLN A 50 -1.86 -2.63 -22.01
CA GLN A 50 -1.58 -4.07 -22.13
C GLN A 50 -0.09 -4.38 -21.92
N VAL A 51 0.79 -3.61 -22.54
CA VAL A 51 2.25 -3.78 -22.43
C VAL A 51 2.71 -3.53 -21.00
N LEU A 52 2.30 -2.42 -20.37
CA LEU A 52 2.68 -2.10 -19.00
C LEU A 52 2.12 -3.11 -18.00
N SER A 53 0.88 -3.56 -18.20
CA SER A 53 0.27 -4.61 -17.39
C SER A 53 1.02 -5.93 -17.49
N GLY A 54 1.51 -6.31 -18.67
CA GLY A 54 2.36 -7.50 -18.85
C GLY A 54 3.79 -7.35 -18.33
N LEU A 55 4.36 -6.15 -18.43
CA LEU A 55 5.71 -5.85 -17.92
C LEU A 55 5.78 -5.89 -16.39
N MET A 56 4.71 -5.52 -15.71
CA MET A 56 4.65 -5.49 -14.24
C MET A 56 4.94 -6.85 -13.59
N PRO A 57 4.17 -7.93 -13.84
CA PRO A 57 4.44 -9.22 -13.24
C PRO A 57 5.77 -9.81 -13.75
N THR A 58 6.11 -9.63 -15.03
CA THR A 58 7.34 -10.20 -15.59
C THR A 58 8.60 -9.59 -14.97
N MET A 59 8.63 -8.26 -14.82
CA MET A 59 9.72 -7.56 -14.13
C MET A 59 9.77 -7.91 -12.65
N PHE A 60 8.62 -7.92 -11.97
CA PHE A 60 8.53 -8.29 -10.56
C PHE A 60 9.08 -9.70 -10.29
N PHE A 61 8.58 -10.72 -11.00
CA PHE A 61 9.02 -12.10 -10.82
C PHE A 61 10.48 -12.27 -11.23
N GLY A 62 10.93 -11.61 -12.30
CA GLY A 62 12.32 -11.61 -12.72
C GLY A 62 13.26 -11.11 -11.63
N LEU A 63 12.97 -9.92 -11.07
CA LEU A 63 13.76 -9.34 -9.98
C LEU A 63 13.72 -10.20 -8.72
N TRP A 64 12.56 -10.76 -8.39
CA TRP A 64 12.42 -11.59 -7.19
C TRP A 64 13.22 -12.89 -7.29
N VAL A 65 13.18 -13.55 -8.45
CA VAL A 65 14.02 -14.73 -8.72
C VAL A 65 15.51 -14.38 -8.67
N ILE A 66 15.92 -13.25 -9.25
CA ILE A 66 17.30 -12.76 -9.17
C ILE A 66 17.74 -12.57 -7.72
N ALA A 67 16.89 -12.00 -6.86
CA ALA A 67 17.18 -11.84 -5.44
C ALA A 67 17.38 -13.19 -4.73
N MET A 68 16.53 -14.18 -4.99
CA MET A 68 16.67 -15.52 -4.42
C MET A 68 17.94 -16.24 -4.90
N VAL A 69 18.23 -16.18 -6.20
CA VAL A 69 19.43 -16.78 -6.79
C VAL A 69 20.69 -16.09 -6.28
N GLY A 70 20.65 -14.77 -6.11
CA GLY A 70 21.70 -13.98 -5.46
C GLY A 70 21.94 -14.45 -4.03
N GLY A 71 20.88 -14.60 -3.23
CA GLY A 71 20.96 -15.16 -1.88
C GLY A 71 21.57 -16.56 -1.87
N TYR A 72 21.16 -17.44 -2.77
CA TYR A 72 21.74 -18.78 -2.91
C TYR A 72 23.25 -18.72 -3.23
N ALA A 73 23.65 -17.90 -4.20
CA ALA A 73 25.04 -17.76 -4.63
C ALA A 73 25.93 -17.21 -3.50
N VAL A 74 25.45 -16.21 -2.76
CA VAL A 74 26.13 -15.66 -1.58
C VAL A 74 26.25 -16.72 -0.49
N GLY A 75 25.16 -17.43 -0.19
CA GLY A 75 25.16 -18.50 0.81
C GLY A 75 26.13 -19.63 0.45
N LYS A 76 26.23 -20.00 -0.84
CA LYS A 76 27.19 -20.99 -1.34
C LYS A 76 28.64 -20.53 -1.14
N ARG A 77 28.95 -19.26 -1.39
CA ARG A 77 30.30 -18.71 -1.15
C ARG A 77 30.67 -18.72 0.34
N LEU A 78 29.69 -18.46 1.20
CA LEU A 78 29.87 -18.45 2.66
C LEU A 78 29.94 -19.85 3.28
N GLU A 79 29.74 -20.93 2.52
CA GLU A 79 29.99 -22.30 3.01
C GLU A 79 31.49 -22.57 3.24
N ALA A 80 32.37 -21.82 2.57
CA ALA A 80 33.82 -21.94 2.75
C ALA A 80 34.32 -21.37 4.09
N THR A 81 33.52 -20.53 4.75
CA THR A 81 33.88 -19.96 6.06
C THR A 81 33.18 -20.73 7.19
N PRO A 82 33.84 -21.02 8.31
CA PRO A 82 33.17 -21.58 9.49
C PRO A 82 32.29 -20.52 10.17
N GLY A 83 31.14 -20.95 10.71
CA GLY A 83 30.22 -20.08 11.46
C GLY A 83 29.15 -19.38 10.61
N PHE A 84 28.02 -19.06 11.23
CA PHE A 84 26.90 -18.35 10.61
C PHE A 84 26.79 -16.96 11.25
N ASP A 85 26.85 -15.91 10.42
CA ASP A 85 26.75 -14.54 10.92
C ASP A 85 25.28 -14.17 11.17
N VAL A 86 24.93 -13.99 12.45
CA VAL A 86 23.59 -13.61 12.91
C VAL A 86 23.20 -12.21 12.41
N ARG A 87 24.18 -11.35 12.07
CA ARG A 87 23.92 -10.00 11.54
C ARG A 87 23.08 -10.04 10.26
N HIS A 88 23.27 -11.04 9.40
CA HIS A 88 22.48 -11.18 8.18
C HIS A 88 21.02 -11.54 8.46
N VAL A 89 20.74 -12.26 9.55
CA VAL A 89 19.36 -12.52 10.00
C VAL A 89 18.71 -11.23 10.46
N TRP A 90 19.40 -10.44 11.29
CA TRP A 90 18.88 -9.16 11.75
C TRP A 90 18.64 -8.18 10.61
N LEU A 91 19.55 -8.10 9.64
CA LEU A 91 19.38 -7.30 8.42
C LEU A 91 18.16 -7.74 7.62
N SER A 92 18.01 -9.04 7.39
CA SER A 92 16.86 -9.60 6.69
C SER A 92 15.54 -9.32 7.43
N LEU A 93 15.54 -9.47 8.75
CA LEU A 93 14.38 -9.23 9.58
C LEU A 93 14.00 -7.74 9.55
N ALA A 94 14.98 -6.84 9.72
CA ALA A 94 14.77 -5.41 9.65
C ALA A 94 14.25 -4.98 8.27
N ALA A 95 14.84 -5.49 7.18
CA ALA A 95 14.40 -5.21 5.80
C ALA A 95 12.98 -5.71 5.52
N THR A 96 12.50 -6.71 6.26
CA THR A 96 11.12 -7.22 6.18
C THR A 96 10.17 -6.41 7.05
N LEU A 97 10.53 -6.15 8.31
CA LEU A 97 9.64 -5.51 9.27
C LEU A 97 9.49 -4.01 9.04
N LEU A 98 10.52 -3.34 8.53
CA LEU A 98 10.48 -1.90 8.28
C LEU A 98 9.35 -1.48 7.32
N PRO A 99 9.20 -2.06 6.12
CA PRO A 99 8.09 -1.69 5.24
C PRO A 99 6.71 -2.04 5.83
N ILE A 100 6.61 -3.16 6.56
CA ILE A 100 5.36 -3.54 7.26
C ILE A 100 5.01 -2.51 8.33
N GLY A 101 5.99 -2.10 9.15
CA GLY A 101 5.79 -1.10 10.18
C GLY A 101 5.36 0.26 9.61
N ILE A 102 5.96 0.68 8.50
CA ILE A 102 5.54 1.89 7.78
C ILE A 102 4.09 1.78 7.31
N ALA A 103 3.72 0.66 6.70
CA ALA A 103 2.35 0.45 6.22
C ALA A 103 1.33 0.48 7.37
N LEU A 104 1.65 -0.15 8.51
CA LEU A 104 0.78 -0.14 9.69
C LEU A 104 0.64 1.25 10.30
N LEU A 105 1.74 2.00 10.44
CA LEU A 105 1.70 3.38 10.94
C LEU A 105 0.90 4.30 10.02
N HIS A 106 1.03 4.12 8.71
CA HIS A 106 0.26 4.86 7.72
C HIS A 106 -1.25 4.54 7.81
N GLN A 107 -1.60 3.25 7.91
CA GLN A 107 -2.99 2.84 8.09
C GLN A 107 -3.60 3.33 9.41
N LEU A 108 -2.81 3.36 10.48
CA LEU A 108 -3.20 3.95 11.76
C LEU A 108 -3.45 5.47 11.62
N SER A 109 -2.57 6.17 10.91
CA SER A 109 -2.70 7.62 10.69
C SER A 109 -3.93 8.00 9.85
N ILE A 110 -4.37 7.14 8.94
CA ILE A 110 -5.52 7.40 8.06
C ILE A 110 -6.84 6.92 8.71
N GLY A 111 -6.79 6.25 9.86
CA GLY A 111 -7.97 5.81 10.59
C GLY A 111 -8.53 4.46 10.12
N ASN A 112 -7.87 3.78 9.16
CA ASN A 112 -8.26 2.42 8.74
C ASN A 112 -8.07 1.37 9.85
N LEU A 113 -7.20 1.65 10.82
CA LEU A 113 -6.94 0.79 11.97
C LEU A 113 -7.37 1.54 13.24
N GLY A 114 -8.57 1.26 13.75
CA GLY A 114 -9.13 1.93 14.92
C GLY A 114 -10.66 2.03 14.88
N PRO A 115 -11.30 2.69 15.86
CA PRO A 115 -12.72 3.05 15.75
C PRO A 115 -12.92 3.96 14.53
N LYS A 116 -14.03 3.77 13.82
CA LYS A 116 -14.37 4.56 12.62
C LYS A 116 -14.27 6.05 12.93
N SER A 117 -13.72 6.81 12.00
CA SER A 117 -13.68 8.27 12.15
C SER A 117 -15.10 8.84 12.16
N ASP A 118 -15.30 10.00 12.80
CA ASP A 118 -16.62 10.64 12.87
C ASP A 118 -17.22 10.91 11.47
N SER A 119 -16.36 11.21 10.49
CA SER A 119 -16.77 11.37 9.09
C SER A 119 -17.24 10.07 8.44
N GLU A 120 -16.60 8.95 8.74
CA GLU A 120 -17.04 7.64 8.24
C GLU A 120 -18.34 7.22 8.92
N ARG A 121 -18.46 7.39 10.24
CA ARG A 121 -19.70 7.11 10.99
C ARG A 121 -20.87 7.93 10.43
N CYS A 122 -20.63 9.21 10.13
CA CYS A 122 -21.63 10.08 9.52
C CYS A 122 -22.01 9.63 8.10
N SER A 123 -21.01 9.34 7.27
CA SER A 123 -21.24 8.86 5.90
C SER A 123 -22.04 7.56 5.87
N GLU A 124 -21.71 6.62 6.74
CA GLU A 124 -22.37 5.32 6.81
C GLU A 124 -23.80 5.47 7.30
N TYR A 125 -24.03 6.19 8.40
CA TYR A 125 -25.37 6.47 8.92
C TYR A 125 -26.27 7.13 7.87
N CYS A 126 -25.78 8.16 7.17
CA CYS A 126 -26.55 8.82 6.12
C CYS A 126 -26.84 7.85 4.96
N SER A 127 -25.87 7.03 4.54
CA SER A 127 -26.08 6.04 3.47
C SER A 127 -27.09 4.96 3.85
N GLU A 128 -27.06 4.47 5.10
CA GLU A 128 -27.99 3.46 5.62
C GLU A 128 -29.42 3.97 5.68
N HIS A 129 -29.60 5.27 5.92
CA HIS A 129 -30.90 5.92 5.97
C HIS A 129 -31.37 6.45 4.60
N GLY A 130 -30.63 6.18 3.52
CA GLY A 130 -31.03 6.49 2.14
C GLY A 130 -30.70 7.90 1.66
N TYR A 131 -29.86 8.63 2.38
CA TYR A 131 -29.39 9.96 1.99
C TYR A 131 -28.25 9.86 0.95
N GLN A 132 -28.12 10.89 0.11
CA GLN A 132 -27.17 10.88 -1.01
C GLN A 132 -25.74 11.29 -0.61
N SER A 133 -25.61 12.12 0.43
CA SER A 133 -24.31 12.51 0.94
C SER A 133 -24.36 12.92 2.41
N SER A 134 -23.17 13.04 3.01
CA SER A 134 -22.98 13.45 4.40
C SER A 134 -22.03 14.64 4.48
N GLY A 135 -22.30 15.56 5.40
CA GLY A 135 -21.47 16.71 5.71
C GLY A 135 -21.14 16.77 7.19
N MET A 136 -19.98 17.32 7.50
CA MET A 136 -19.60 17.68 8.85
C MET A 136 -19.02 19.10 8.87
N PRO A 137 -19.32 19.91 9.90
CA PRO A 137 -18.66 21.20 10.07
C PRO A 137 -17.16 21.01 10.32
N ALA A 138 -16.37 22.05 10.03
CA ALA A 138 -14.93 22.01 10.24
C ALA A 138 -14.62 21.67 11.71
N ARG A 139 -13.55 20.90 11.95
CA ARG A 139 -13.16 20.43 13.30
C ARG A 139 -13.01 21.53 14.37
N GLN A 140 -12.89 22.80 13.95
CA GLN A 140 -12.74 23.95 14.84
C GLN A 140 -14.01 24.83 14.95
N SER A 141 -15.10 24.49 14.28
CA SER A 141 -16.35 25.25 14.31
C SER A 141 -17.45 24.46 15.02
N GLY A 142 -17.77 24.85 16.26
CA GLY A 142 -18.99 24.42 16.97
C GLY A 142 -19.08 22.94 17.36
N GLU A 143 -20.30 22.51 17.70
CA GLU A 143 -20.61 21.12 18.03
C GLU A 143 -20.41 20.20 16.81
N GLN A 144 -19.79 19.04 17.05
CA GLN A 144 -19.59 18.04 16.02
C GLN A 144 -20.92 17.36 15.70
N THR A 145 -21.56 17.80 14.62
CA THR A 145 -22.81 17.26 14.10
C THR A 145 -22.61 16.59 12.74
N CYS A 146 -23.36 15.52 12.50
CA CYS A 146 -23.48 14.85 11.23
C CYS A 146 -24.68 15.43 10.48
N ILE A 147 -24.48 15.89 9.25
CA ILE A 147 -25.51 16.46 8.39
C ILE A 147 -25.75 15.49 7.24
N CYS A 148 -26.97 14.97 7.08
CA CYS A 148 -27.31 14.15 5.93
C CYS A 148 -28.03 14.99 4.88
N HIS A 149 -27.62 14.82 3.62
CA HIS A 149 -28.14 15.59 2.51
C HIS A 149 -29.09 14.77 1.63
N GLY A 150 -30.17 15.43 1.25
CA GLY A 150 -31.18 14.93 0.33
C GLY A 150 -30.70 14.81 -1.11
N SER A 151 -31.64 14.46 -1.99
CA SER A 151 -31.37 14.26 -3.42
C SER A 151 -30.91 15.51 -4.18
N PHE A 152 -31.11 16.71 -3.63
CA PHE A 152 -30.71 17.97 -4.24
C PHE A 152 -29.59 18.69 -3.45
N GLY A 153 -28.96 18.00 -2.48
CA GLY A 153 -27.86 18.53 -1.66
C GLY A 153 -28.31 19.40 -0.48
N GLU A 154 -29.61 19.54 -0.24
CA GLU A 154 -30.21 20.17 0.93
C GLU A 154 -29.93 19.37 2.20
N ALA A 155 -29.68 20.05 3.32
CA ALA A 155 -29.55 19.39 4.62
C ALA A 155 -30.95 18.96 5.09
N GLU A 156 -31.21 17.65 5.15
CA GLU A 156 -32.50 17.11 5.60
C GLU A 156 -32.51 16.84 7.10
N ILE A 157 -31.43 16.26 7.63
CA ILE A 157 -31.28 15.99 9.06
C ILE A 157 -29.90 16.41 9.57
N THR A 158 -29.85 16.77 10.85
CA THR A 158 -28.61 17.07 11.57
C THR A 158 -28.65 16.34 12.91
N VAL A 159 -27.68 15.45 13.15
CA VAL A 159 -27.63 14.58 14.32
C VAL A 159 -26.31 14.80 15.07
N PRO A 160 -26.29 14.92 16.40
CA PRO A 160 -25.06 14.98 17.17
C PRO A 160 -24.22 13.71 17.00
N ILE A 161 -22.91 13.84 16.78
CA ILE A 161 -22.03 12.68 16.51
C ILE A 161 -21.98 11.65 17.65
N VAL A 162 -22.24 12.10 18.87
CA VAL A 162 -22.29 11.25 20.07
C VAL A 162 -23.47 10.27 20.04
N GLU A 163 -24.51 10.57 19.27
CA GLU A 163 -25.72 9.74 19.14
C GLU A 163 -25.62 8.73 17.98
N LEU A 164 -24.62 8.86 17.10
CA LEU A 164 -24.41 7.88 16.03
C LEU A 164 -23.89 6.55 16.59
N PRO A 165 -24.23 5.40 15.96
CA PRO A 165 -23.63 4.12 16.30
C PRO A 165 -22.09 4.16 16.15
N PRO A 166 -21.35 3.40 16.98
CA PRO A 166 -19.89 3.28 16.89
C PRO A 166 -19.42 2.49 15.66
#